data_AF-A0A6A4DJL8-F1
#
_entry.id   AF-A0A6A4DJL8-F1
#
_cell.length_a   1.000
_cell.length_b   1.000
_cell.length_c   1.000
_cell.angle_alpha   90.00
_cell.angle_beta   90.00
_cell.angle_gamma   90.00
#
_symmetry.space_group_name_H-M   'P 1'
#
loop_
_entity.id
_entity.type
_entity.pdbx_description
1 polymer ?
#
loop_
_entity_poly.entity_id
_entity_poly.type
_entity_poly.pdbx_seq_one_letter_code
_entity_poly.pdbx_strand_id
1 'polypeptide(L)' 'MRMKLSRKGLLAHIIKPEFDALSDRSTVQWKTNDLKALGVIAGDVSLTYQVYIRGATTAADSWRMLEEQ' A
#
# COMPACT_ATOMS: atom_id res chain seq x y z
N MET A 1 -3.57 -0.22 10.79
CA MET A 1 -2.82 -0.37 9.54
C MET A 1 -1.33 0.02 9.55
N ARG A 2 -0.92 1.30 9.70
CA ARG A 2 0.50 1.74 9.58
C ARG A 2 1.49 0.91 10.41
N MET A 3 1.17 0.61 11.68
CA MET A 3 2.02 -0.24 12.53
C MET A 3 2.15 -1.69 12.02
N LYS A 4 1.11 -2.25 11.40
CA LYS A 4 1.12 -3.62 10.84
C LYS A 4 2.00 -3.69 9.59
N LEU A 5 1.96 -2.66 8.75
CA LEU A 5 2.85 -2.52 7.59
C LEU A 5 4.30 -2.32 8.03
N SER A 6 4.55 -1.48 9.04
CA SER A 6 5.88 -1.28 9.64
C SER A 6 6.49 -2.58 10.14
N ARG A 7 5.75 -3.37 10.93
CA ARG A 7 6.21 -4.69 11.41
C ARG A 7 6.51 -5.69 10.29
N LYS A 8 5.92 -5.50 9.11
CA LYS A 8 6.14 -6.34 7.92
C LYS A 8 7.22 -5.77 6.99
N GLY A 9 7.83 -4.63 7.31
CA GLY A 9 8.76 -3.93 6.43
C GLY A 9 8.10 -3.33 5.18
N LEU A 10 6.78 -3.15 5.19
CA LEU A 10 5.99 -2.72 4.03
C LEU A 10 5.54 -1.25 4.12
N LEU A 11 5.98 -0.52 5.15
CA LEU A 11 5.55 0.86 5.37
C LEU A 11 5.99 1.81 4.24
N ALA A 12 7.14 1.53 3.62
CA ALA A 12 7.66 2.30 2.49
C ALA A 12 6.75 2.27 1.24
N HIS A 13 5.85 1.28 1.14
CA HIS A 13 4.90 1.17 0.02
C HIS A 13 3.68 2.08 0.15
N ILE A 14 3.48 2.75 1.29
CA ILE A 14 2.37 3.70 1.50
C ILE A 14 2.81 5.10 1.91
N ILE A 15 4.03 5.27 2.43
CA ILE A 15 4.59 6.59 2.70
C ILE A 15 5.11 7.13 1.38
N LYS A 16 4.68 8.36 1.06
CA LYS A 16 5.02 9.14 -0.14
C LYS A 16 6.39 8.71 -0.73
N PRO A 17 6.40 8.01 -1.87
CA PRO A 17 7.64 7.43 -2.40
C PRO A 17 8.52 8.48 -3.10
N GLU A 18 8.23 9.77 -2.93
CA GLU A 18 9.10 10.91 -3.31
C GLU A 18 10.48 10.82 -2.65
N PHE A 19 10.58 10.11 -1.51
CA PHE A 19 11.85 9.90 -0.80
C PHE A 19 12.60 8.62 -1.15
N ASP A 20 12.03 7.77 -2.01
CA ASP A 20 12.66 6.50 -2.38
C ASP A 20 13.00 6.48 -3.88
N ALA A 21 13.86 7.42 -4.28
CA ALA A 21 14.51 7.42 -5.60
C ALA A 21 15.42 6.19 -5.82
N LEU A 22 15.66 5.39 -4.77
CA LEU A 22 16.53 4.21 -4.78
C LEU A 22 15.80 2.90 -5.09
N SER A 23 14.48 2.87 -4.94
CA SER A 23 13.68 1.66 -5.16
C SER A 23 13.22 1.57 -6.60
N ASP A 24 13.94 0.82 -7.42
CA ASP A 24 13.48 0.45 -8.75
C ASP A 24 12.15 -0.33 -8.65
N ARG A 25 11.06 0.42 -8.89
CA ARG A 25 9.70 -0.11 -8.83
C ARG A 25 9.40 -1.10 -9.95
N SER A 26 10.29 -1.21 -10.95
CA SER A 26 10.17 -2.20 -12.02
C SER A 26 10.54 -3.61 -11.54
N THR A 27 11.34 -3.73 -10.47
CA THR A 27 11.80 -5.01 -9.95
C THR A 27 10.64 -5.90 -9.51
N VAL A 28 10.77 -7.20 -9.73
CA VAL A 28 9.80 -8.21 -9.29
C VAL A 28 9.62 -8.17 -7.77
N GLN A 29 10.71 -7.94 -7.04
CA GLN A 29 10.69 -7.87 -5.58
C GLN A 29 9.86 -6.68 -5.08
N TRP A 30 10.03 -5.50 -5.69
CA TRP A 30 9.23 -4.33 -5.34
C TRP A 30 7.74 -4.55 -5.59
N LYS A 31 7.39 -5.01 -6.80
CA LYS A 31 5.98 -5.30 -7.17
C LYS A 31 5.36 -6.35 -6.24
N THR A 32 6.12 -7.38 -5.88
CA THR A 32 5.65 -8.41 -4.96
C THR A 32 5.36 -7.84 -3.58
N ASN A 33 6.23 -6.98 -3.06
CA ASN A 33 6.03 -6.36 -1.74
C ASN A 33 4.89 -5.32 -1.77
N ASP A 34 4.72 -4.62 -2.89
CA ASP A 34 3.61 -3.70 -3.09
C ASP A 34 2.26 -4.43 -3.05
N LEU A 35 2.13 -5.56 -3.75
CA LEU A 35 0.93 -6.40 -3.70
C LEU A 35 0.67 -6.98 -2.31
N LYS A 36 1.72 -7.35 -1.57
CA LYS A 36 1.58 -7.77 -0.16
C LYS A 36 1.05 -6.63 0.71
N ALA A 37 1.55 -5.42 0.51
CA ALA A 37 1.10 -4.24 1.24
C ALA A 37 -0.37 -3.94 0.92
N LEU A 38 -0.76 -4.01 -0.35
CA LEU A 38 -2.15 -3.85 -0.80
C LEU A 38 -3.07 -4.90 -0.16
N GLY A 39 -2.67 -6.17 -0.11
CA GLY A 39 -3.43 -7.23 0.55
C GLY A 39 -3.59 -7.00 2.06
N VAL A 40 -2.55 -6.49 2.73
CA VAL A 40 -2.63 -6.10 4.15
C VAL A 40 -3.62 -4.96 4.34
N ILE A 41 -3.66 -3.98 3.44
CA ILE A 41 -4.60 -2.86 3.49
C ILE A 41 -6.04 -3.35 3.30
N ALA A 42 -6.29 -4.11 2.23
CA ALA A 42 -7.61 -4.64 1.91
C ALA A 42 -8.19 -5.53 3.03
N GLY A 43 -7.34 -6.29 3.72
CA GLY A 43 -7.75 -7.13 4.85
C GLY A 43 -7.90 -6.39 6.18
N ASP A 44 -7.37 -5.17 6.32
CA ASP A 44 -7.40 -4.39 7.57
C ASP A 44 -8.46 -3.28 7.55
N VAL A 45 -9.09 -3.00 6.39
CA VAL A 45 -10.22 -2.08 6.26
C VAL A 45 -11.58 -2.81 6.37
N SER A 46 -12.62 -2.11 6.84
CA SER A 46 -13.98 -2.64 6.87
C SER A 46 -14.59 -2.74 5.46
N LEU A 47 -15.66 -3.53 5.30
CA LEU A 47 -16.29 -3.79 4.01
C LEU A 47 -16.69 -2.51 3.26
N THR A 48 -17.18 -1.50 3.96
CA THR A 48 -17.54 -0.20 3.38
C THR A 48 -16.34 0.48 2.73
N TYR A 49 -15.16 0.36 3.35
CA TYR A 49 -13.92 0.97 2.85
C TYR A 49 -13.22 0.14 1.78
N GLN A 50 -13.50 -1.16 1.68
CA GLN A 50 -13.01 -2.00 0.58
C GLN A 50 -13.50 -1.53 -0.78
N VAL A 51 -14.71 -0.94 -0.84
CA VAL A 51 -15.27 -0.40 -2.10
C VAL A 51 -14.44 0.77 -2.62
N TYR A 52 -13.94 1.64 -1.74
CA TYR A 52 -13.13 2.81 -2.14
C TYR A 52 -11.78 2.43 -2.71
N ILE A 53 -11.18 1.33 -2.23
CA ILE A 53 -9.86 0.88 -2.70
C ILE A 53 -9.92 -0.17 -3.83
N ARG A 54 -11.12 -0.55 -4.30
CA ARG A 54 -11.28 -1.59 -5.33
C ARG A 54 -10.55 -1.25 -6.64
N GLY A 55 -10.47 0.04 -6.98
CA GLY A 55 -9.77 0.52 -8.16
C GLY A 55 -8.27 0.72 -7.98
N ALA A 56 -7.73 0.54 -6.77
CA ALA A 56 -6.32 0.73 -6.49
C ALA A 56 -5.49 -0.42 -7.07
N THR A 57 -4.46 -0.08 -7.84
CA THR A 57 -3.50 -1.05 -8.40
C THR A 57 -2.21 -1.12 -7.58
N THR A 58 -2.00 -0.18 -6.66
CA THR A 58 -0.85 -0.14 -5.75
C THR A 58 -1.27 0.09 -4.30
N ALA A 59 -0.41 -0.29 -3.37
CA ALA A 59 -0.62 -0.01 -1.95
C ALA A 59 -0.72 1.49 -1.67
N ALA A 60 0.13 2.30 -2.33
CA ALA A 60 0.11 3.75 -2.21
C ALA A 60 -1.22 4.36 -2.70
N ASP A 61 -1.75 3.90 -3.83
CA ASP A 61 -3.03 4.38 -4.35
C ASP A 61 -4.18 4.03 -3.39
N SER A 62 -4.20 2.80 -2.90
CA SER A 62 -5.22 2.37 -1.92
C SER A 62 -5.14 3.19 -0.64
N TRP A 63 -3.93 3.53 -0.18
CA TRP A 63 -3.72 4.36 1.00
C TRP A 63 -4.22 5.79 0.76
N ARG A 64 -3.90 6.39 -0.39
CA ARG A 64 -4.36 7.74 -0.74
C ARG A 64 -5.88 7.83 -0.81
N MET A 65 -6.52 6.85 -1.43
CA MET A 65 -7.99 6.78 -1.52
C MET A 65 -8.66 6.71 -0.13
N LEU A 66 -8.00 6.07 0.85
CA LEU A 66 -8.48 6.02 2.23
C LEU A 66 -8.23 7.33 3.00
N GLU A 67 -7.16 8.06 2.69
CA GLU A 67 -6.88 9.39 3.29
C GLU A 67 -7.82 10.48 2.75
N GLU A 68 -8.39 10.29 1.55
CA GLU A 68 -9.35 11.20 0.92
C GLU A 68 -10.81 11.01 1.40
N GLN A 69 -11.08 10.08 2.34
CA GLN A 69 -12.39 9.87 2.98
C GLN A 69 -12.42 10.44 4.40
#